data_AF-A0A1I7ZP49-F1
#
_entry.id   AF-A0A1I7ZP49-F1
#
_cell.length_a   1.000
_cell.length_b   1.000
_cell.length_c   1.000
_cell.angle_alpha   90.00
_cell.angle_beta   90.00
_cell.angle_gamma   90.00
#
_symmetry.space_group_name_H-M   'P 1'
#
loop_
_entity.id
_entity.type
_entity.pdbx_description
1 polymer ?
#
loop_
_entity_poly.entity_id
_entity_poly.type
_entity_poly.pdbx_seq_one_letter_code
_entity_poly.pdbx_strand_id
1 'polypeptide(L)'
;MLRKKAVIDERIANSPNECGLLLVLSGNGKGKSSSAFGMLARALGHGMQCGVVQFIKGRNSTGEELFFRRFPEQNPAIGFVVLDELNIALKHGYLDLDQVLGDLQARPPMQHVIVTGRGAKPEMIELADTVTEMGMVKHAFQAGIRAQKGVEL
;
A
#
# COMPACT_ATOMS: atom_id res chain seq x y z
N MET A 1 31.06 -7.21 -11.27
CA MET A 1 29.80 -7.26 -12.04
C MET A 1 29.29 -8.69 -12.25
N LEU A 2 30.11 -9.65 -12.68
CA LEU A 2 29.69 -11.05 -12.93
C LEU A 2 29.11 -11.80 -11.70
N ARG A 3 29.71 -11.61 -10.51
CA ARG A 3 29.24 -12.23 -9.25
C ARG A 3 27.87 -11.73 -8.77
N LYS A 4 27.53 -10.45 -9.03
CA LYS A 4 26.22 -9.88 -8.69
C LYS A 4 25.13 -10.39 -9.63
N LYS A 5 25.45 -10.60 -10.91
CA LYS A 5 24.53 -11.11 -11.91
C LYS A 5 24.10 -12.56 -11.59
N ALA A 6 25.06 -13.45 -11.30
CA ALA A 6 24.77 -14.84 -10.92
C ALA A 6 23.88 -14.97 -9.67
N VAL A 7 24.13 -14.16 -8.63
CA VAL A 7 23.31 -14.15 -7.40
C VAL A 7 21.90 -13.61 -7.66
N ILE A 8 21.74 -12.68 -8.59
CA ILE A 8 20.43 -12.16 -9.00
C ILE A 8 19.68 -13.22 -9.81
N ASP A 9 20.35 -13.87 -10.78
CA ASP A 9 19.77 -14.90 -11.64
C ASP A 9 19.31 -16.14 -10.82
N GLU A 10 20.09 -16.53 -9.81
CA GLU A 10 19.77 -17.63 -8.89
C GLU A 10 18.58 -17.31 -7.96
N ARG A 11 18.42 -16.03 -7.57
CA ARG A 11 17.23 -15.57 -6.81
C ARG A 11 15.98 -15.53 -7.68
N ILE A 12 16.11 -15.13 -8.95
CA ILE A 12 15.01 -15.14 -9.91
C ILE A 12 14.53 -16.58 -10.14
N ALA A 13 15.45 -17.54 -10.30
CA ALA A 13 15.13 -18.94 -10.54
C ALA A 13 14.42 -19.66 -9.36
N ASN A 14 14.64 -19.18 -8.12
CA ASN A 14 14.06 -19.76 -6.90
C ASN A 14 12.83 -19.01 -6.38
N SER A 15 12.45 -17.90 -7.01
CA SER A 15 11.24 -17.16 -6.61
C SER A 15 10.01 -17.82 -7.25
N PRO A 16 8.90 -18.02 -6.52
CA PRO A 16 7.65 -18.46 -7.13
C PRO A 16 7.28 -17.48 -8.25
N ASN A 17 7.05 -18.00 -9.46
CA ASN A 17 6.97 -17.19 -10.67
C ASN A 17 5.85 -16.13 -10.62
N GLU A 18 4.78 -16.37 -9.85
CA GLU A 18 3.63 -15.47 -9.76
C GLU A 18 2.96 -15.58 -8.37
N CYS A 19 2.93 -14.48 -7.61
CA CYS A 19 2.09 -14.30 -6.42
C CYS A 19 1.65 -12.83 -6.29
N GLY A 20 0.54 -12.60 -5.60
CA GLY A 20 0.04 -11.28 -5.26
C GLY A 20 0.91 -10.62 -4.20
N LEU A 21 1.46 -9.45 -4.51
CA LEU A 21 2.41 -8.74 -3.65
C LEU A 21 1.72 -7.80 -2.66
N LEU A 22 2.23 -7.73 -1.43
CA LEU A 22 1.93 -6.71 -0.44
C LEU A 22 3.04 -5.64 -0.44
N LEU A 23 2.68 -4.42 -0.83
CA LEU A 23 3.58 -3.27 -0.85
C LEU A 23 3.21 -2.28 0.26
N VAL A 24 4.21 -1.74 0.96
CA VAL A 24 4.04 -0.69 1.97
C VAL A 24 4.80 0.56 1.57
N LEU A 25 4.08 1.67 1.40
CA LEU A 25 4.65 3.00 1.14
C LEU A 25 4.52 3.86 2.39
N SER A 26 5.63 4.01 3.12
CA SER A 26 5.71 4.74 4.40
C SER A 26 6.63 5.97 4.29
N GLY A 27 6.93 6.59 5.43
CA GLY A 27 7.82 7.76 5.53
C GLY A 27 7.11 9.11 5.51
N ASN A 28 7.84 10.15 5.93
CA ASN A 28 7.30 11.50 6.10
C ASN A 28 7.23 12.32 4.80
N GLY A 29 7.96 11.90 3.77
CA GLY A 29 8.01 12.54 2.46
C GLY A 29 6.69 12.46 1.69
N LYS A 30 6.54 13.35 0.71
CA LYS A 30 5.42 13.34 -0.23
C LYS A 30 5.60 12.22 -1.25
N GLY A 31 4.50 11.64 -1.74
CA GLY A 31 4.51 10.72 -2.90
C GLY A 31 3.92 9.33 -2.63
N LYS A 32 3.61 8.98 -1.38
CA LYS A 32 3.11 7.64 -1.01
C LYS A 32 1.82 7.30 -1.76
N SER A 33 0.76 8.09 -1.55
CA SER A 33 -0.52 7.90 -2.22
C SER A 33 -0.38 8.05 -3.73
N SER A 34 0.30 9.08 -4.23
CA SER A 34 0.50 9.27 -5.68
C SER A 34 1.19 8.08 -6.35
N SER A 35 2.16 7.46 -5.68
CA SER A 35 2.83 6.26 -6.19
C SER A 35 1.90 5.05 -6.17
N ALA A 36 1.06 4.89 -5.14
CA ALA A 36 0.04 3.85 -5.11
C ALA A 36 -0.99 4.01 -6.23
N PHE A 37 -1.51 5.22 -6.42
CA PHE A 37 -2.44 5.55 -7.50
C PHE A 37 -1.79 5.41 -8.89
N GLY A 38 -0.49 5.66 -9.02
CA GLY A 38 0.24 5.39 -10.26
C GLY A 38 0.33 3.89 -10.60
N MET A 39 0.53 3.03 -9.59
CA MET A 39 0.48 1.57 -9.77
C MET A 39 -0.95 1.09 -10.07
N LEU A 40 -1.95 1.68 -9.41
CA LEU A 40 -3.36 1.42 -9.70
C LEU A 40 -3.71 1.76 -11.16
N ALA A 41 -3.29 2.93 -11.65
CA ALA A 41 -3.50 3.33 -13.04
C ALA A 41 -2.84 2.35 -14.03
N ARG A 42 -1.65 1.83 -13.69
CA ARG A 42 -0.98 0.78 -14.47
C ARG A 42 -1.79 -0.52 -14.47
N ALA A 43 -2.26 -0.98 -13.31
CA ALA A 43 -3.09 -2.18 -13.20
C ALA A 43 -4.37 -2.07 -14.03
N LEU A 44 -5.06 -0.93 -13.94
CA LEU A 44 -6.23 -0.61 -14.78
C LEU A 44 -5.89 -0.62 -16.28
N GLY A 45 -4.73 -0.07 -16.66
CA GLY A 45 -4.25 -0.09 -18.05
C GLY A 45 -4.01 -1.49 -18.61
N HIS A 46 -3.78 -2.48 -17.74
CA HIS A 46 -3.69 -3.91 -18.10
C HIS A 46 -5.02 -4.66 -17.92
N GLY A 47 -6.13 -3.96 -17.70
CA GLY A 47 -7.47 -4.56 -17.61
C GLY A 47 -7.78 -5.25 -16.27
N MET A 48 -6.98 -5.01 -15.23
CA MET A 48 -7.25 -5.58 -13.91
C MET A 48 -8.45 -4.88 -13.26
N GLN A 49 -9.31 -5.64 -12.59
CA GLN A 49 -10.29 -5.04 -11.68
C GLN A 49 -9.58 -4.61 -10.40
N CYS A 50 -9.83 -3.38 -9.98
CA CYS A 50 -9.10 -2.78 -8.88
C CYS A 50 -10.05 -2.19 -7.83
N GLY A 51 -9.62 -2.21 -6.56
CA GLY A 51 -10.32 -1.59 -5.44
C GLY A 51 -9.47 -0.52 -4.75
N VAL A 52 -10.13 0.50 -4.18
CA VAL A 52 -9.48 1.55 -3.39
C VAL A 52 -10.27 1.78 -2.11
N VAL A 53 -9.55 1.85 -0.99
CA VAL A 53 -10.05 2.30 0.30
C VAL A 53 -9.22 3.49 0.73
N GLN A 54 -9.87 4.56 1.15
CA GLN A 54 -9.17 5.74 1.65
C GLN A 54 -9.55 5.98 3.11
N PHE A 55 -8.57 5.91 4.00
CA PHE A 55 -8.75 6.17 5.43
C PHE A 55 -8.57 7.66 5.73
N ILE A 56 -9.67 8.41 5.73
CA ILE A 56 -9.62 9.83 6.00
C ILE A 56 -9.65 10.10 7.52
N LYS A 57 -8.75 10.95 8.00
CA LYS A 57 -8.80 11.46 9.38
C LYS A 57 -10.06 12.32 9.57
N GLY A 58 -11.00 11.89 10.42
CA GLY A 58 -11.86 12.86 11.13
C GLY A 58 -13.37 12.63 11.26
N ARG A 59 -13.96 11.48 10.94
CA ARG A 59 -15.33 11.16 11.38
C ARG A 59 -15.45 9.67 11.72
N ASN A 60 -16.28 9.36 12.71
CA ASN A 60 -16.60 8.00 13.15
C ASN A 60 -16.73 7.06 11.94
N SER A 61 -15.72 6.20 11.79
CA SER A 61 -15.43 5.40 10.62
C SER A 61 -16.39 4.21 10.54
N THR A 62 -17.60 4.40 10.04
CA THR A 62 -18.50 3.27 9.81
C THR A 62 -18.35 2.69 8.40
N GLY A 63 -18.06 3.51 7.39
CA GLY A 63 -17.99 3.07 5.98
C GLY A 63 -16.72 2.29 5.62
N GLU A 64 -15.55 2.86 5.94
CA GLU A 64 -14.24 2.26 5.67
C GLU A 64 -13.97 1.04 6.56
N GLU A 65 -14.43 1.06 7.83
CA GLU A 65 -14.38 -0.10 8.73
C GLU A 65 -15.30 -1.23 8.24
N LEU A 66 -16.53 -0.93 7.80
CA LEU A 66 -17.41 -1.93 7.18
C LEU A 66 -16.85 -2.47 5.85
N PHE A 67 -16.17 -1.63 5.06
CA PHE A 67 -15.48 -2.05 3.85
C PHE A 67 -14.32 -2.99 4.18
N PHE A 68 -13.52 -2.71 5.22
CA PHE A 68 -12.49 -3.63 5.70
C PHE A 68 -13.07 -4.94 6.25
N ARG A 69 -14.16 -4.87 7.02
CA ARG A 69 -14.88 -6.07 7.51
C ARG A 69 -15.42 -6.95 6.37
N ARG A 70 -15.67 -6.38 5.18
CA ARG A 70 -16.11 -7.10 3.98
C ARG A 70 -14.98 -7.39 3.00
N PHE A 71 -13.78 -6.87 3.23
CA PHE A 71 -12.63 -7.05 2.35
C PHE A 71 -12.28 -8.53 2.09
N PRO A 72 -12.56 -9.49 3.01
CA PRO A 72 -12.38 -10.91 2.74
C PRO A 72 -13.59 -11.62 2.15
N GLU A 73 -14.71 -10.97 1.82
CA GLU A 73 -15.82 -11.63 1.09
C GLU A 73 -15.50 -11.74 -0.42
N GLN A 74 -14.38 -12.43 -0.70
CA GLN A 74 -14.18 -13.40 -1.78
C GLN A 74 -14.56 -12.98 -3.21
N ASN A 75 -14.23 -11.76 -3.65
CA ASN A 75 -14.21 -11.49 -5.08
C ASN A 75 -12.79 -11.68 -5.66
N PRO A 76 -12.43 -12.90 -6.11
CA PRO A 76 -11.13 -13.16 -6.74
C PRO A 76 -10.93 -12.37 -8.04
N ALA A 77 -11.96 -11.70 -8.56
CA ALA A 77 -11.82 -10.84 -9.73
C ALA A 77 -11.04 -9.55 -9.43
N ILE A 78 -11.01 -9.08 -8.17
CA ILE A 78 -10.24 -7.88 -7.79
C ILE A 78 -8.77 -8.27 -7.61
N GLY A 79 -7.95 -7.95 -8.61
CA GLY A 79 -6.53 -8.30 -8.64
C GLY A 79 -5.60 -7.25 -8.02
N PHE A 80 -6.06 -6.01 -7.81
CA PHE A 80 -5.22 -4.93 -7.26
C PHE A 80 -5.99 -4.04 -6.29
N VAL A 81 -5.39 -3.73 -5.15
CA VAL A 81 -6.04 -3.01 -4.05
C VAL A 81 -5.13 -1.91 -3.53
N VAL A 82 -5.68 -0.70 -3.37
CA VAL A 82 -5.03 0.39 -2.62
C VAL A 82 -5.73 0.58 -1.27
N LEU A 83 -4.96 0.52 -0.19
CA LEU A 83 -5.36 0.81 1.19
C LEU A 83 -4.66 2.11 1.62
N ASP A 84 -5.22 3.24 1.18
CA ASP A 84 -4.63 4.56 1.32
C ASP A 84 -4.80 5.08 2.75
N GLU A 85 -3.71 5.51 3.38
CA GLU A 85 -3.62 5.99 4.77
C GLU A 85 -3.97 4.95 5.85
N LEU A 86 -3.96 3.66 5.54
CA LEU A 86 -4.16 2.59 6.52
C LEU A 86 -3.13 2.62 7.66
N ASN A 87 -1.85 2.92 7.38
CA ASN A 87 -0.82 3.03 8.42
C ASN A 87 -1.18 4.08 9.48
N ILE A 88 -1.80 5.18 9.06
CA ILE A 88 -2.26 6.23 9.95
C ILE A 88 -3.44 5.71 10.79
N ALA A 89 -4.41 5.03 10.18
CA ALA A 89 -5.56 4.46 10.89
C ALA A 89 -5.11 3.47 11.99
N LEU A 90 -4.19 2.57 11.66
CA LEU A 90 -3.60 1.61 12.61
C LEU A 90 -2.79 2.31 13.71
N LYS A 91 -2.06 3.37 13.39
CA LYS A 91 -1.31 4.15 14.37
C LYS A 91 -2.22 4.83 15.39
N HIS A 92 -3.41 5.26 14.97
CA HIS A 92 -4.41 5.89 15.84
C HIS A 92 -5.35 4.90 16.54
N GLY A 93 -5.21 3.58 16.28
CA GLY A 93 -6.04 2.55 16.91
C GLY A 93 -7.48 2.52 16.39
N TYR A 94 -7.74 3.05 15.19
CA TYR A 94 -9.07 3.00 14.58
C TYR A 94 -9.40 1.61 14.02
N LEU A 95 -8.37 0.80 13.78
CA LEU A 95 -8.49 -0.59 13.37
C LEU A 95 -7.61 -1.45 14.25
N ASP A 96 -8.07 -2.67 14.51
CA ASP A 96 -7.29 -3.71 15.16
C ASP A 96 -6.17 -4.19 14.23
N LEU A 97 -4.94 -4.25 14.74
CA LEU A 97 -3.78 -4.61 13.92
C LEU A 97 -3.81 -6.09 13.54
N ASP A 98 -4.07 -6.96 14.50
CA ASP A 98 -3.99 -8.41 14.31
C ASP A 98 -5.05 -8.87 13.31
N GLN A 99 -6.26 -8.30 13.39
CA GLN A 99 -7.30 -8.50 12.40
C GLN A 99 -6.84 -8.10 10.99
N VAL A 100 -6.29 -6.89 10.82
CA VAL A 100 -5.83 -6.41 9.51
C VAL A 100 -4.70 -7.27 8.94
N LEU A 101 -3.75 -7.71 9.77
CA LEU A 101 -2.67 -8.60 9.33
C LEU A 101 -3.21 -9.97 8.90
N GLY A 102 -4.19 -10.50 9.64
CA GLY A 102 -4.89 -11.75 9.29
C GLY A 102 -5.62 -11.65 7.96
N ASP A 103 -6.38 -10.57 7.74
CA ASP A 103 -7.09 -10.32 6.48
C ASP A 103 -6.13 -10.18 5.29
N LEU A 104 -5.01 -9.48 5.48
CA LEU A 104 -3.97 -9.35 4.46
C LEU A 104 -3.33 -10.70 4.13
N GLN A 105 -3.06 -11.56 5.12
CA GLN A 105 -2.52 -12.90 4.89
C GLN A 105 -3.53 -13.82 4.18
N ALA A 106 -4.81 -13.70 4.51
CA ALA A 106 -5.89 -14.54 3.96
C ALA A 106 -6.40 -14.10 2.58
N ARG A 107 -5.88 -12.99 2.03
CA ARG A 107 -6.28 -12.45 0.72
C ARG A 107 -6.11 -13.48 -0.42
N PRO A 108 -6.83 -13.32 -1.55
CA PRO A 108 -6.63 -14.17 -2.72
C PRO A 108 -5.14 -14.23 -3.15
N PRO A 109 -4.59 -15.40 -3.52
CA PRO A 109 -3.15 -15.57 -3.72
C PRO A 109 -2.50 -14.67 -4.77
N MET A 110 -3.28 -14.19 -5.74
CA MET A 110 -2.83 -13.32 -6.84
C MET A 110 -3.22 -11.84 -6.65
N GLN A 111 -3.82 -11.49 -5.52
CA GLN A 111 -4.22 -10.12 -5.25
C GLN A 111 -3.03 -9.28 -4.77
N HIS A 112 -2.71 -8.24 -5.53
CA HIS A 112 -1.77 -7.21 -5.11
C HIS A 112 -2.46 -6.23 -4.17
N VAL A 113 -1.76 -5.86 -3.09
CA VAL A 113 -2.24 -4.87 -2.12
C VAL A 113 -1.15 -3.85 -1.89
N ILE A 114 -1.50 -2.57 -1.91
CA ILE A 114 -0.61 -1.48 -1.52
C ILE A 114 -1.17 -0.70 -0.35
N VAL A 115 -0.40 -0.65 0.73
CA VAL A 115 -0.69 0.07 1.96
C VAL A 115 0.08 1.39 1.94
N THR A 116 -0.59 2.49 2.25
CA THR A 116 0.07 3.80 2.35
C THR A 116 -0.12 4.43 3.73
N GLY A 117 0.63 5.50 3.96
CA GLY A 117 0.52 6.35 5.15
C GLY A 117 1.79 6.31 5.98
N ARG A 118 1.93 7.27 6.91
CA ARG A 118 3.16 7.42 7.69
C ARG A 118 3.19 6.46 8.88
N GLY A 119 4.39 5.99 9.22
CA GLY A 119 4.60 5.24 10.45
C GLY A 119 3.98 3.84 10.42
N ALA A 120 4.21 3.10 9.33
CA ALA A 120 3.92 1.66 9.27
C ALA A 120 4.45 0.95 10.52
N LYS A 121 3.62 0.12 11.14
CA LYS A 121 4.01 -0.67 12.32
C LYS A 121 5.01 -1.78 11.93
N PRO A 122 5.92 -2.20 12.83
CA PRO A 122 6.91 -3.24 12.53
C PRO A 122 6.31 -4.52 11.94
N GLU A 123 5.15 -4.94 12.43
CA GLU A 123 4.45 -6.16 12.01
C GLU A 123 3.94 -6.04 10.56
N MET A 124 3.48 -4.85 10.17
CA MET A 124 3.10 -4.55 8.78
C MET A 124 4.31 -4.54 7.84
N ILE A 125 5.46 -4.05 8.33
CA ILE A 125 6.73 -4.05 7.58
C ILE A 125 7.23 -5.48 7.38
N GLU A 126 7.16 -6.32 8.41
CA GLU A 126 7.57 -7.72 8.36
C GLU A 126 6.69 -8.55 7.42
N LEU A 127 5.38 -8.28 7.40
CA LEU A 127 4.45 -8.98 6.51
C LEU A 127 4.61 -8.61 5.02
N ALA A 128 5.13 -7.43 4.72
CA ALA A 128 5.16 -6.90 3.36
C ALA A 128 6.29 -7.47 2.50
N ASP A 129 5.98 -7.77 1.24
CA ASP A 129 6.96 -8.21 0.24
C ASP A 129 7.88 -7.07 -0.20
N THR A 130 7.40 -5.83 -0.14
CA THR A 130 8.18 -4.64 -0.49
C THR A 130 7.79 -3.46 0.39
N VAL A 131 8.80 -2.85 1.00
CA VAL A 131 8.62 -1.63 1.81
C VAL A 131 9.47 -0.51 1.22
N THR A 132 8.84 0.64 0.97
CA THR A 132 9.53 1.87 0.59
C THR A 132 9.28 2.94 1.64
N GLU A 133 10.37 3.50 2.18
CA GLU A 133 10.32 4.66 3.05
C GLU A 133 10.62 5.94 2.27
N MET A 134 9.60 6.79 2.10
CA MET A 134 9.75 8.08 1.45
C MET A 134 10.26 9.12 2.45
N GLY A 135 11.55 9.43 2.36
CA GLY A 135 12.18 10.53 3.11
C GLY A 135 11.76 11.92 2.62
N MET A 136 11.73 12.90 3.51
CA MET A 136 11.52 14.30 3.15
C MET A 136 12.86 15.03 3.05
N VAL A 137 13.39 15.17 1.83
CA VAL A 137 14.63 15.95 1.60
C VAL A 137 14.34 17.45 1.55
N LYS A 138 13.25 17.84 0.90
CA LYS A 138 12.77 19.23 0.81
C LYS A 138 11.27 19.23 0.56
N HIS A 139 10.55 20.23 1.07
CA HIS A 139 9.12 20.38 0.83
C HIS A 139 8.77 21.82 0.40
N ALA A 140 7.91 21.98 -0.60
CA ALA A 140 7.52 23.30 -1.13
C ALA A 140 6.95 24.23 -0.04
N PHE A 141 6.17 23.66 0.89
CA PHE A 141 5.67 24.35 2.07
C PHE A 141 6.76 25.03 2.92
N GLN A 142 7.96 24.43 3.05
CA GLN A 142 9.07 25.04 3.80
C GLN A 142 9.59 26.31 3.12
N ALA A 143 9.35 26.48 1.82
CA ALA A 143 9.64 27.69 1.07
C ALA A 143 8.44 28.65 0.98
N GLY A 144 7.38 28.43 1.78
CA GLY A 144 6.17 29.27 1.79
C GLY A 144 5.23 29.04 0.60
N ILE A 145 5.50 28.05 -0.26
CA ILE A 145 4.64 27.72 -1.40
C ILE A 145 3.42 26.95 -0.88
N ARG A 146 2.23 27.48 -1.15
CA ARG A 146 0.95 26.87 -0.77
C ARG A 146 0.63 25.65 -1.65
N ALA A 147 -0.23 24.78 -1.14
CA ALA A 147 -0.78 23.63 -1.85
C ALA A 147 -1.45 24.06 -3.18
N GLN A 148 -1.23 23.30 -4.25
CA GLN A 148 -1.71 23.60 -5.60
C GLN A 148 -2.64 22.50 -6.13
N LYS A 149 -3.62 22.89 -6.97
CA LYS A 149 -4.50 21.94 -7.67
C LYS A 149 -3.71 21.02 -8.58
N GLY A 150 -4.00 19.72 -8.51
CA GLY A 150 -3.31 18.69 -9.29
C GLY A 150 -1.94 18.28 -8.73
N VAL A 151 -1.53 18.85 -7.59
CA VAL A 151 -0.26 18.57 -6.93
C VAL A 151 -0.47 18.16 -5.47
N GLU A 152 -1.29 18.90 -4.72
CA GLU A 152 -1.73 18.55 -3.35
C GLU A 152 -3.25 18.64 -3.16
N LEU A 153 -3.94 19.48 -3.94
CA LEU A 153 -5.39 19.71 -3.90
C LEU A 153 -6.13 19.05 -5.06
#